data_AF-A0A4Y8Q262-F1
#
_entry.id   AF-A0A4Y8Q262-F1
#
_cell.length_a   1.000
_cell.length_b   1.000
_cell.length_c   1.000
_cell.angle_alpha   90.00
_cell.angle_beta   90.00
_cell.angle_gamma   90.00
#
_symmetry.space_group_name_H-M   'P 1'
#
loop_
_entity.id
_entity.type
_entity.pdbx_description
1 polymer ?
#
loop_
_entity_poly.entity_id
_entity_poly.type
_entity_poly.pdbx_seq_one_letter_code
_entity_poly.pdbx_strand_id
1 'polypeptide(L)'
;MRFKEEMNITVIPKGQSGWGVVGKLVLLIVAAALLTLLFSLVPFVWGLARHPELPLMNLAQVAQAIEVISKDPWVEKGLMWAQMVGFVAAVALLFAVFERRRGWKLGFRLEGCLLRLAEGLGLGFALITVSFLLIWLFGGIGVAGYGWKPGLLGELLGGLLLFTAVAFNEELFSRGYVQGLLSHRWGPLWGIGLSTLLFALLHASNPGIWASPLPFINLCLAGLLLALAREVSGSLWMPIGLHLFWNYFQGYVYGFKVSGLEINTWLQLDIKGPAFLSGGTFGAEGSLVTAVVLLAGIALLAARYPYRRVRAGAR
;
A
#
# COMPACT_ATOMS: atom_id res chain seq x y z
N MET A 1 19.39 3.87 -42.70
CA MET A 1 18.50 2.69 -42.75
C MET A 1 19.09 1.57 -41.91
N ARG A 2 18.53 1.32 -40.73
CA ARG A 2 18.39 -0.01 -40.07
C ARG A 2 17.86 0.22 -38.65
N PHE A 3 16.59 0.66 -38.61
CA PHE A 3 15.71 0.53 -37.46
C PHE A 3 14.76 -0.61 -37.83
N LYS A 4 15.08 -1.85 -37.44
CA LYS A 4 14.23 -3.05 -37.45
C LYS A 4 15.12 -4.21 -37.02
N GLU A 5 14.58 -5.07 -36.16
CA GLU A 5 15.25 -6.18 -35.43
C GLU A 5 15.89 -5.62 -34.14
N GLU A 6 15.38 -5.87 -32.94
CA GLU A 6 14.91 -7.14 -32.38
C GLU A 6 13.81 -6.89 -31.33
N MET A 7 12.54 -7.08 -31.71
CA MET A 7 11.49 -7.43 -30.75
C MET A 7 11.47 -8.95 -30.62
N ASN A 8 12.49 -9.51 -29.96
CA ASN A 8 12.47 -10.92 -29.58
C ASN A 8 11.44 -11.10 -28.47
N ILE A 9 10.19 -11.33 -28.86
CA ILE A 9 9.15 -11.89 -28.00
C ILE A 9 9.64 -13.29 -27.63
N THR A 10 10.24 -13.43 -26.46
CA THR A 10 10.64 -14.72 -25.90
C THR A 10 9.40 -15.62 -25.83
N VAL A 11 9.43 -16.70 -26.61
CA VAL A 11 8.40 -17.73 -26.62
C VAL A 11 8.32 -18.34 -25.22
N ILE A 12 7.20 -18.11 -24.55
CA ILE A 12 6.93 -18.55 -23.18
C ILE A 12 6.91 -20.09 -23.12
N PRO A 13 7.57 -20.74 -22.14
CA PRO A 13 7.52 -22.19 -22.00
C PRO A 13 6.08 -22.70 -21.85
N LYS A 14 5.75 -23.72 -22.65
CA LYS A 14 4.47 -24.44 -22.58
C LYS A 14 4.33 -25.15 -21.22
N GLY A 15 3.36 -24.69 -20.46
CA GLY A 15 2.96 -25.24 -19.16
C GLY A 15 1.90 -24.37 -18.49
N GLN A 16 1.02 -23.72 -19.26
CA GLN A 16 0.07 -22.76 -18.74
C GLN A 16 -1.13 -23.49 -18.12
N SER A 17 -1.34 -23.33 -16.81
CA SER A 17 -2.69 -23.19 -16.22
C SER A 17 -3.60 -22.51 -17.24
N GLY A 18 -4.82 -23.02 -17.46
CA GLY A 18 -5.75 -22.46 -18.45
C GLY A 18 -6.02 -20.95 -18.35
N TRP A 19 -5.68 -20.34 -17.20
CA TRP A 19 -5.75 -18.90 -16.95
C TRP A 19 -4.50 -18.14 -17.42
N GLY A 20 -4.72 -17.15 -18.30
CA GLY A 20 -3.74 -16.11 -18.64
C GLY A 20 -3.48 -15.13 -17.49
N VAL A 21 -2.49 -14.23 -17.64
CA VAL A 21 -2.12 -13.25 -16.59
C VAL A 21 -3.29 -12.38 -16.14
N VAL A 22 -4.06 -11.85 -17.09
CA VAL A 22 -5.26 -11.03 -16.78
C VAL A 22 -6.26 -11.85 -15.95
N GLY A 23 -6.52 -13.10 -16.34
CA GLY A 23 -7.40 -13.99 -15.59
C GLY A 23 -6.91 -14.24 -14.16
N LYS A 24 -5.59 -14.36 -13.94
CA LYS A 24 -5.01 -14.52 -12.60
C LYS A 24 -5.12 -13.26 -11.75
N LEU A 25 -4.99 -12.07 -12.34
CA LEU A 25 -5.17 -10.80 -11.63
C LEU A 25 -6.64 -10.59 -11.25
N VAL A 26 -7.58 -10.89 -12.15
CA VAL A 26 -9.01 -10.87 -11.85
C VAL A 26 -9.33 -11.87 -10.74
N LEU A 27 -8.83 -13.10 -10.84
CA LEU A 27 -9.02 -14.13 -9.82
C LEU A 27 -8.43 -13.70 -8.47
N LEU A 28 -7.31 -12.97 -8.46
CA LEU A 28 -6.71 -12.46 -7.23
C LEU A 28 -7.63 -11.47 -6.52
N ILE A 29 -8.21 -10.52 -7.26
CA ILE A 29 -9.15 -9.54 -6.70
C ILE A 29 -10.43 -10.25 -6.21
N VAL A 30 -10.98 -11.16 -7.01
CA VAL A 30 -12.17 -11.95 -6.63
C VAL A 30 -11.88 -12.79 -5.39
N ALA A 31 -10.75 -13.49 -5.34
CA ALA A 31 -10.36 -14.29 -4.18
C ALA A 31 -10.17 -13.42 -2.94
N ALA A 32 -9.51 -12.26 -3.06
CA ALA A 32 -9.34 -11.32 -1.96
C ALA A 32 -10.69 -10.81 -1.43
N ALA A 33 -11.64 -10.48 -2.31
CA ALA A 33 -12.98 -10.06 -1.93
C ALA A 33 -13.77 -11.19 -1.24
N LEU A 34 -13.77 -12.40 -1.79
CA LEU A 34 -14.48 -13.54 -1.21
C LEU A 34 -13.90 -13.98 0.13
N LEU A 35 -12.58 -14.02 0.26
CA LEU A 35 -11.92 -14.36 1.52
C LEU A 35 -12.12 -13.27 2.57
N THR A 36 -12.08 -11.99 2.17
CA THR A 36 -12.43 -10.87 3.06
C THR A 36 -13.86 -11.03 3.57
N LEU A 37 -14.83 -11.29 2.69
CA LEU A 37 -16.22 -11.52 3.10
C LEU A 37 -16.36 -12.70 4.06
N LEU A 38 -15.66 -13.80 3.77
CA LEU A 38 -15.65 -14.99 4.63
C LEU A 38 -15.09 -14.68 6.03
N PHE A 39 -13.93 -14.02 6.11
CA PHE A 39 -13.33 -13.68 7.40
C PHE A 39 -14.11 -12.61 8.15
N SER A 40 -14.83 -11.73 7.45
CA SER A 40 -15.71 -10.72 8.04
C SER A 40 -16.95 -11.30 8.72
N LEU A 41 -17.28 -12.58 8.51
CA LEU A 41 -18.37 -13.24 9.25
C LEU A 41 -18.10 -13.30 10.75
N VAL A 42 -16.84 -13.46 11.17
CA VAL A 42 -16.46 -13.54 12.59
C VAL A 42 -16.77 -12.24 13.33
N PRO A 43 -16.23 -11.06 12.94
CA PRO A 43 -16.55 -9.80 13.61
C PRO A 43 -18.03 -9.44 13.46
N PHE A 44 -18.70 -9.84 12.39
CA PHE A 44 -20.13 -9.59 12.23
C PHE A 44 -21.00 -10.41 13.19
N VAL A 45 -20.73 -11.72 13.34
CA VAL A 45 -21.40 -12.58 14.33
C VAL A 45 -21.13 -12.09 15.75
N TRP A 46 -19.90 -11.65 16.02
CA TRP A 46 -19.56 -11.02 17.29
C TRP A 46 -20.37 -9.73 17.53
N GLY A 47 -20.53 -8.90 16.50
CA GLY A 47 -21.36 -7.69 16.55
C GLY A 47 -22.83 -7.99 16.85
N LEU A 48 -23.41 -9.01 16.21
CA LEU A 48 -24.77 -9.48 16.51
C LEU A 48 -24.92 -9.93 17.96
N ALA A 49 -23.93 -10.65 18.49
CA ALA A 49 -23.95 -11.11 19.88
C ALA A 49 -23.86 -9.96 20.90
N ARG A 50 -23.27 -8.82 20.52
CA ARG A 50 -23.18 -7.60 21.35
C ARG A 50 -24.44 -6.74 21.28
N HIS A 51 -25.26 -6.92 20.27
CA HIS A 51 -26.48 -6.16 20.02
C HIS A 51 -27.73 -7.07 19.90
N PRO A 52 -28.04 -7.89 20.92
CA PRO A 52 -29.16 -8.82 20.88
C PRO A 52 -30.53 -8.13 20.78
N GLU A 53 -30.61 -6.83 21.06
CA GLU A 53 -31.80 -5.99 20.97
C GLU A 53 -32.22 -5.65 19.54
N LEU A 54 -31.34 -5.82 18.55
CA LEU A 54 -31.62 -5.43 17.17
C LEU A 54 -32.64 -6.39 16.51
N PRO A 55 -33.78 -5.89 16.01
CA PRO A 55 -34.74 -6.73 15.30
C PRO A 55 -34.18 -7.14 13.94
N LEU A 56 -34.49 -8.36 13.48
CA LEU A 56 -34.00 -8.91 12.20
C LEU A 56 -35.13 -9.53 11.36
N MET A 57 -36.37 -9.08 11.55
CA MET A 57 -37.56 -9.74 10.98
C MET A 57 -37.83 -9.36 9.52
N ASN A 58 -37.23 -8.26 9.02
CA ASN A 58 -37.36 -7.82 7.64
C ASN A 58 -36.09 -7.12 7.12
N LEU A 59 -36.04 -6.87 5.80
CA LEU A 59 -34.87 -6.28 5.15
C LEU A 59 -34.49 -4.89 5.68
N ALA A 60 -35.46 -4.05 6.02
CA ALA A 60 -35.18 -2.71 6.55
C ALA A 60 -34.50 -2.80 7.93
N GLN A 61 -34.99 -3.70 8.78
CA GLN A 61 -34.40 -3.96 10.09
C GLN A 61 -33.00 -4.59 9.98
N VAL A 62 -32.79 -5.51 9.03
CA VAL A 62 -31.45 -6.07 8.75
C VAL A 62 -30.49 -4.99 8.28
N ALA A 63 -30.91 -4.10 7.37
CA ALA A 63 -30.06 -3.00 6.90
C ALA A 63 -29.68 -2.05 8.04
N GLN A 64 -30.64 -1.71 8.91
CA GLN A 64 -30.38 -0.90 10.11
C GLN A 64 -29.42 -1.61 11.07
N ALA A 65 -29.61 -2.91 11.30
CA ALA A 65 -28.73 -3.69 12.16
C ALA A 65 -27.30 -3.72 11.63
N ILE A 66 -27.11 -3.89 10.32
CA ILE A 66 -25.79 -3.80 9.67
C ILE A 66 -25.16 -2.43 9.91
N GLU A 67 -25.92 -1.34 9.78
CA GLU A 67 -25.41 0.01 10.01
C GLU A 67 -24.95 0.20 11.47
N VAL A 68 -25.74 -0.26 12.44
CA VAL A 68 -25.37 -0.16 13.86
C VAL A 68 -24.14 -1.02 14.17
N ILE A 69 -24.14 -2.28 13.72
CA ILE A 69 -23.06 -3.24 13.96
C ILE A 69 -21.75 -2.79 13.31
N SER A 70 -21.81 -2.25 12.08
CA SER A 70 -20.60 -1.77 11.37
C SER A 70 -19.95 -0.55 12.02
N LYS A 71 -20.69 0.16 12.89
CA LYS A 71 -20.19 1.30 13.69
C LYS A 71 -19.70 0.88 15.10
N ASP A 72 -19.86 -0.38 15.53
CA ASP A 72 -19.24 -0.85 16.77
C ASP A 72 -17.70 -0.87 16.62
N PRO A 73 -16.92 -0.23 17.51
CA PRO A 73 -15.47 -0.11 17.36
C PRO A 73 -14.70 -1.45 17.28
N TRP A 74 -15.21 -2.52 17.90
CA TRP A 74 -14.60 -3.84 17.84
C TRP A 74 -14.90 -4.52 16.50
N VAL A 75 -16.11 -4.32 15.98
CA VAL A 75 -16.52 -4.84 14.68
C VAL A 75 -15.76 -4.12 13.58
N GLU A 76 -15.67 -2.80 13.61
CA GLU A 76 -14.91 -2.00 12.64
C GLU A 76 -13.44 -2.47 12.55
N LYS A 77 -12.76 -2.57 13.69
CA LYS A 77 -11.38 -3.10 13.75
C LYS A 77 -11.31 -4.54 13.26
N GLY A 78 -12.27 -5.38 13.64
CA GLY A 78 -12.33 -6.78 13.23
C GLY A 78 -12.51 -6.93 11.72
N LEU A 79 -13.35 -6.11 11.09
CA LEU A 79 -13.56 -6.07 9.64
C LEU A 79 -12.28 -5.62 8.91
N MET A 80 -11.58 -4.62 9.44
CA MET A 80 -10.29 -4.19 8.91
C MET A 80 -9.25 -5.32 8.94
N TRP A 81 -9.11 -6.04 10.06
CA TRP A 81 -8.21 -7.19 10.15
C TRP A 81 -8.64 -8.35 9.24
N ALA A 82 -9.95 -8.62 9.14
CA ALA A 82 -10.49 -9.62 8.23
C ALA A 82 -10.14 -9.33 6.76
N GLN A 83 -10.19 -8.06 6.35
CA GLN A 83 -9.73 -7.62 5.04
C GLN A 83 -8.24 -7.89 4.83
N MET A 84 -7.39 -7.52 5.78
CA MET A 84 -5.94 -7.76 5.69
C MET A 84 -5.63 -9.26 5.56
N VAL A 85 -6.25 -10.09 6.41
CA VAL A 85 -6.08 -11.55 6.35
C VAL A 85 -6.60 -12.12 5.03
N GLY A 86 -7.75 -11.63 4.54
CA GLY A 86 -8.33 -12.03 3.27
C GLY A 86 -7.41 -11.77 2.08
N PHE A 87 -6.79 -10.60 2.02
CA PHE A 87 -5.81 -10.25 0.98
C PHE A 87 -4.55 -11.11 1.05
N VAL A 88 -3.95 -11.27 2.23
CA VAL A 88 -2.75 -12.12 2.42
C VAL A 88 -3.07 -13.56 2.02
N ALA A 89 -4.22 -14.09 2.46
CA ALA A 89 -4.66 -15.45 2.13
C ALA A 89 -4.89 -15.63 0.63
N ALA A 90 -5.49 -14.64 -0.05
CA ALA A 90 -5.67 -14.68 -1.49
C ALA A 90 -4.34 -14.74 -2.25
N VAL A 91 -3.37 -13.90 -1.89
CA VAL A 91 -2.03 -13.93 -2.48
C VAL A 91 -1.36 -15.28 -2.23
N ALA A 92 -1.38 -15.78 -0.99
CA ALA A 92 -0.78 -17.04 -0.62
C ALA A 92 -1.40 -18.22 -1.39
N LEU A 93 -2.74 -18.27 -1.46
CA LEU A 93 -3.50 -19.30 -2.16
C LEU A 93 -3.18 -19.30 -3.66
N LEU A 94 -3.32 -18.15 -4.34
CA LEU A 94 -3.09 -18.07 -5.77
C LEU A 94 -1.62 -18.33 -6.12
N PHE A 95 -0.69 -17.84 -5.30
CA PHE A 95 0.71 -18.15 -5.50
C PHE A 95 0.98 -19.65 -5.35
N ALA A 96 0.43 -20.29 -4.31
CA ALA A 96 0.59 -21.73 -4.07
C ALA A 96 -0.02 -22.59 -5.18
N VAL A 97 -1.18 -22.20 -5.72
CA VAL A 97 -1.89 -22.97 -6.75
C VAL A 97 -1.28 -22.76 -8.14
N PHE A 98 -0.99 -21.53 -8.54
CA PHE A 98 -0.65 -21.21 -9.93
C PHE A 98 0.83 -20.92 -10.19
N GLU A 99 1.54 -20.37 -9.20
CA GLU A 99 2.83 -19.68 -9.42
C GLU A 99 4.03 -20.34 -8.74
N ARG A 100 3.85 -21.09 -7.64
CA ARG A 100 4.96 -21.65 -6.84
C ARG A 100 5.91 -22.55 -7.64
N ARG A 101 5.43 -23.15 -8.75
CA ARG A 101 6.22 -24.03 -9.64
C ARG A 101 6.71 -23.33 -10.91
N ARG A 102 6.55 -22.01 -11.04
CA ARG A 102 6.87 -21.25 -12.27
C ARG A 102 8.26 -20.61 -12.28
N GLY A 103 9.04 -20.78 -11.22
CA GLY A 103 10.44 -20.34 -11.19
C GLY A 103 10.67 -18.88 -10.78
N TRP A 104 9.64 -18.17 -10.31
CA TRP A 104 9.76 -16.85 -9.68
C TRP A 104 9.30 -16.89 -8.21
N LYS A 105 9.66 -15.86 -7.43
CA LYS A 105 9.41 -15.79 -5.98
C LYS A 105 8.77 -14.47 -5.59
N LEU A 106 7.92 -14.48 -4.56
CA LEU A 106 7.28 -13.27 -3.98
C LEU A 106 8.29 -12.24 -3.46
N GLY A 107 9.50 -12.65 -3.07
CA GLY A 107 10.57 -11.72 -2.66
C GLY A 107 10.89 -11.71 -1.17
N PHE A 108 10.40 -12.69 -0.40
CA PHE A 108 10.86 -12.94 0.97
C PHE A 108 12.22 -13.64 0.97
N ARG A 109 13.30 -12.85 0.85
CA ARG A 109 14.67 -13.33 1.02
C ARG A 109 15.08 -13.11 2.48
N LEU A 110 15.50 -14.17 3.17
CA LEU A 110 15.92 -14.07 4.58
C LEU A 110 17.33 -13.49 4.72
N GLU A 111 18.19 -13.78 3.76
CA GLU A 111 19.55 -13.24 3.74
C GLU A 111 19.53 -11.70 3.62
N GLY A 112 20.10 -11.03 4.62
CA GLY A 112 20.14 -9.57 4.69
C GLY A 112 18.78 -8.90 4.92
N CYS A 113 17.74 -9.64 5.35
CA CYS A 113 16.38 -9.09 5.48
C CYS A 113 16.32 -7.88 6.42
N LEU A 114 16.99 -7.96 7.58
CA LEU A 114 17.02 -6.88 8.57
C LEU A 114 17.68 -5.62 8.01
N LEU A 115 18.77 -5.78 7.24
CA LEU A 115 19.43 -4.67 6.59
C LEU A 115 18.52 -4.01 5.55
N ARG A 116 17.86 -4.81 4.70
CA ARG A 116 16.92 -4.27 3.69
C ARG A 116 15.70 -3.60 4.33
N LEU A 117 15.18 -4.17 5.41
CA LEU A 117 14.13 -3.55 6.21
C LEU A 117 14.62 -2.20 6.78
N ALA A 118 15.80 -2.16 7.41
CA ALA A 118 16.37 -0.94 7.97
C ALA A 118 16.64 0.15 6.91
N GLU A 119 17.15 -0.21 5.73
CA GLU A 119 17.29 0.70 4.59
C GLU A 119 15.94 1.29 4.17
N GLY A 120 14.91 0.44 4.10
CA GLY A 120 13.54 0.84 3.82
C GLY A 120 13.01 1.82 4.85
N LEU A 121 13.06 1.43 6.14
CA LEU A 121 12.62 2.24 7.27
C LEU A 121 13.32 3.61 7.26
N GLY A 122 14.65 3.63 7.14
CA GLY A 122 15.43 4.86 7.09
C GLY A 122 15.06 5.77 5.91
N LEU A 123 14.86 5.20 4.72
CA LEU A 123 14.44 5.97 3.54
C LEU A 123 13.01 6.50 3.68
N GLY A 124 12.08 5.67 4.16
CA GLY A 124 10.69 6.05 4.40
C GLY A 124 10.60 7.22 5.37
N PHE A 125 11.26 7.09 6.53
CA PHE A 125 11.36 8.16 7.53
C PHE A 125 11.99 9.42 6.95
N ALA A 126 13.13 9.33 6.27
CA ALA A 126 13.82 10.49 5.73
C ALA A 126 12.94 11.26 4.72
N LEU A 127 12.31 10.58 3.78
CA LEU A 127 11.50 11.24 2.76
C LEU A 127 10.26 11.91 3.36
N ILE A 128 9.50 11.22 4.22
CA ILE A 128 8.31 11.84 4.83
C ILE A 128 8.67 12.99 5.77
N THR A 129 9.79 12.89 6.49
CA THR A 129 10.32 13.98 7.33
C THR A 129 10.64 15.22 6.48
N VAL A 130 11.32 15.03 5.35
CA VAL A 130 11.64 16.13 4.43
C VAL A 130 10.35 16.76 3.87
N SER A 131 9.37 15.95 3.47
CA SER A 131 8.06 16.47 3.04
C SER A 131 7.40 17.31 4.14
N PHE A 132 7.31 16.79 5.37
CA PHE A 132 6.75 17.53 6.51
C PHE A 132 7.47 18.86 6.73
N LEU A 133 8.81 18.85 6.82
CA LEU A 133 9.61 20.04 7.09
C LEU A 133 9.46 21.09 5.99
N LEU A 134 9.43 20.70 4.72
CA LEU A 134 9.26 21.62 3.60
C LEU A 134 7.84 22.18 3.53
N ILE A 135 6.82 21.37 3.76
CA ILE A 135 5.42 21.83 3.83
C ILE A 135 5.26 22.83 4.97
N TRP A 136 5.87 22.57 6.13
CA TRP A 136 5.86 23.48 7.28
C TRP A 136 6.63 24.78 6.98
N LEU A 137 7.86 24.68 6.47
CA LEU A 137 8.73 25.83 6.18
C LEU A 137 8.10 26.79 5.16
N PHE A 138 7.41 26.27 4.15
CA PHE A 138 6.74 27.08 3.15
C PHE A 138 5.36 27.58 3.59
N GLY A 139 4.94 27.30 4.83
CA GLY A 139 3.67 27.80 5.38
C GLY A 139 2.44 27.02 4.95
N GLY A 140 2.60 25.78 4.46
CA GLY A 140 1.49 24.87 4.19
C GLY A 140 0.72 24.50 5.45
N ILE A 141 1.43 24.32 6.56
CA ILE A 141 0.89 23.95 7.87
C ILE A 141 1.48 24.81 8.98
N GLY A 142 0.77 24.94 10.09
CA GLY A 142 1.31 25.35 11.38
C GLY A 142 1.24 24.20 12.37
N VAL A 143 2.17 24.15 13.34
CA VAL A 143 2.07 23.24 14.48
C VAL A 143 1.26 23.93 15.56
N ALA A 144 0.03 23.46 15.75
CA ALA A 144 -0.93 24.01 16.72
C ALA A 144 -0.62 23.55 18.15
N GLY A 145 -0.02 22.37 18.28
CA GLY A 145 0.41 21.83 19.56
C GLY A 145 1.01 20.44 19.44
N TYR A 146 1.49 19.97 20.58
CA TYR A 146 1.98 18.62 20.80
C TYR A 146 1.53 18.19 22.21
N GLY A 147 1.25 16.92 22.44
CA GLY A 147 0.84 16.53 23.79
C GLY A 147 0.69 15.05 24.01
N TRP A 148 1.15 14.61 25.18
CA TRP A 148 0.90 13.28 25.71
C TRP A 148 -0.49 13.26 26.34
N LYS A 149 -1.43 12.58 25.69
CA LYS A 149 -2.76 12.30 26.25
C LYS A 149 -2.77 10.91 26.88
N PRO A 150 -3.58 10.65 27.92
CA PRO A 150 -3.79 9.29 28.42
C PRO A 150 -4.16 8.35 27.28
N GLY A 151 -3.45 7.23 27.14
CA GLY A 151 -3.65 6.28 26.05
C GLY A 151 -2.78 6.49 24.80
N LEU A 152 -2.09 7.63 24.64
CA LEU A 152 -1.28 7.92 23.44
C LEU A 152 -0.22 6.84 23.19
N LEU A 153 0.47 6.34 24.22
CA LEU A 153 1.45 5.26 24.04
C LEU A 153 0.80 4.00 23.45
N GLY A 154 -0.41 3.66 23.90
CA GLY A 154 -1.19 2.55 23.36
C GLY A 154 -1.58 2.79 21.89
N GLU A 155 -1.95 4.02 21.54
CA GLU A 155 -2.25 4.41 20.15
C GLU A 155 -1.01 4.37 19.26
N LEU A 156 0.14 4.85 19.73
CA LEU A 156 1.41 4.82 18.99
C LEU A 156 1.88 3.39 18.74
N LEU A 157 1.78 2.50 19.74
CA LEU A 157 2.13 1.09 19.60
C LEU A 157 1.11 0.34 18.73
N GLY A 158 -0.17 0.60 18.92
CA GLY A 158 -1.24 0.04 18.09
C GLY A 158 -1.14 0.49 16.64
N GLY A 159 -0.79 1.76 16.42
CA GLY A 159 -0.53 2.34 15.11
C GLY A 159 0.68 1.73 14.41
N LEU A 160 1.74 1.42 15.15
CA LEU A 160 2.91 0.73 14.61
C LEU A 160 2.55 -0.68 14.15
N LEU A 161 1.79 -1.42 14.96
CA LEU A 161 1.28 -2.74 14.58
C LEU A 161 0.37 -2.65 13.35
N LEU A 162 -0.56 -1.69 13.35
CA LEU A 162 -1.50 -1.46 12.26
C LEU A 162 -0.75 -1.18 10.95
N PHE A 163 0.13 -0.17 10.93
CA PHE A 163 0.84 0.17 9.70
C PHE A 163 1.85 -0.90 9.29
N THR A 164 2.35 -1.72 10.21
CA THR A 164 3.17 -2.89 9.85
C THR A 164 2.32 -3.89 9.06
N ALA A 165 1.10 -4.15 9.51
CA ALA A 165 0.17 -5.04 8.82
C ALA A 165 -0.29 -4.46 7.47
N VAL A 166 -0.61 -3.15 7.41
CA VAL A 166 -0.95 -2.43 6.16
C VAL A 166 0.19 -2.55 5.15
N ALA A 167 1.40 -2.12 5.53
CA ALA A 167 2.56 -2.15 4.65
C ALA A 167 2.88 -3.57 4.17
N PHE A 168 2.84 -4.56 5.08
CA PHE A 168 3.04 -5.96 4.69
C PHE A 168 2.00 -6.42 3.67
N ASN A 169 0.71 -6.15 3.94
CA ASN A 169 -0.39 -6.60 3.09
C ASN A 169 -0.33 -5.97 1.69
N GLU A 170 -0.19 -4.65 1.63
CA GLU A 170 -0.18 -3.91 0.36
C GLU A 170 1.07 -4.21 -0.48
N GLU A 171 2.24 -4.34 0.15
CA GLU A 171 3.46 -4.70 -0.56
C GLU A 171 3.48 -6.16 -1.00
N LEU A 172 2.91 -7.08 -0.21
CA LEU A 172 2.77 -8.48 -0.61
C LEU A 172 1.86 -8.62 -1.83
N PHE A 173 0.73 -7.91 -1.85
CA PHE A 173 -0.18 -7.89 -2.99
C PHE A 173 0.49 -7.23 -4.21
N SER A 174 0.97 -6.00 -4.04
CA SER A 174 1.41 -5.16 -5.16
C SER A 174 2.80 -5.54 -5.68
N ARG A 175 3.80 -5.62 -4.80
CA ARG A 175 5.23 -5.84 -5.15
C ARG A 175 5.58 -7.31 -5.13
N GLY A 176 4.93 -8.06 -4.26
CA GLY A 176 5.10 -9.50 -4.14
C GLY A 176 4.46 -10.21 -5.32
N TYR A 177 3.13 -10.19 -5.39
CA TYR A 177 2.39 -10.96 -6.39
C TYR A 177 2.26 -10.25 -7.73
N VAL A 178 1.67 -9.06 -7.77
CA VAL A 178 1.31 -8.38 -9.04
C VAL A 178 2.57 -8.02 -9.84
N GLN A 179 3.50 -7.27 -9.25
CA GLN A 179 4.77 -6.94 -9.89
C GLN A 179 5.57 -8.19 -10.26
N GLY A 180 5.61 -9.20 -9.38
CA GLY A 180 6.34 -10.44 -9.62
C GLY A 180 5.79 -11.24 -10.80
N LEU A 181 4.48 -11.46 -10.84
CA LEU A 181 3.77 -12.16 -11.92
C LEU A 181 3.97 -11.46 -13.26
N LEU A 182 3.78 -10.14 -13.28
CA LEU A 182 3.90 -9.33 -14.49
C LEU A 182 5.35 -9.22 -14.98
N SER A 183 6.30 -9.05 -14.06
CA SER A 183 7.72 -9.04 -14.40
C SER A 183 8.18 -10.38 -14.97
N HIS A 184 7.69 -11.49 -14.40
CA HIS A 184 8.01 -12.82 -14.89
C HIS A 184 7.41 -13.08 -16.28
N ARG A 185 6.19 -12.57 -16.56
CA ARG A 185 5.53 -12.83 -17.86
C ARG A 185 5.97 -11.88 -18.98
N TRP A 186 6.08 -10.60 -18.68
CA TRP A 186 6.24 -9.54 -19.69
C TRP A 186 7.50 -8.69 -19.50
N GLY A 187 8.25 -8.92 -18.42
CA GLY A 187 9.47 -8.18 -18.12
C GLY A 187 9.25 -7.06 -17.08
N PRO A 188 10.35 -6.56 -16.49
CA PRO A 188 10.31 -5.69 -15.31
C PRO A 188 9.56 -4.37 -15.54
N LEU A 189 9.61 -3.80 -16.75
CA LEU A 189 8.90 -2.56 -17.07
C LEU A 189 7.38 -2.69 -16.90
N TRP A 190 6.80 -3.80 -17.38
CA TRP A 190 5.38 -4.10 -17.21
C TRP A 190 5.03 -4.37 -15.75
N GLY A 191 5.91 -5.07 -15.03
CA GLY A 191 5.74 -5.32 -13.61
C GLY A 191 5.71 -4.04 -12.79
N ILE A 192 6.65 -3.12 -13.02
CA ILE A 192 6.74 -1.84 -12.31
C ILE A 192 5.55 -0.94 -12.67
N GLY A 193 5.28 -0.75 -13.97
CA GLY A 193 4.27 0.20 -14.43
C GLY A 193 2.85 -0.17 -14.01
N LEU A 194 2.46 -1.44 -14.21
CA LEU A 194 1.10 -1.88 -13.89
C LEU A 194 0.89 -2.11 -12.40
N SER A 195 1.90 -2.56 -11.63
CA SER A 195 1.76 -2.64 -10.17
C SER A 195 1.63 -1.26 -9.53
N THR A 196 2.35 -0.27 -10.06
CA THR A 196 2.26 1.14 -9.65
C THR A 196 0.85 1.69 -9.88
N LEU A 197 0.30 1.50 -11.07
CA LEU A 197 -1.04 1.97 -11.39
C LEU A 197 -2.10 1.26 -10.53
N LEU A 198 -1.98 -0.06 -10.36
CA LEU A 198 -2.91 -0.82 -9.52
C LEU A 198 -2.85 -0.35 -8.06
N PHE A 199 -1.67 -0.08 -7.52
CA PHE A 199 -1.49 0.46 -6.17
C PHE A 199 -2.25 1.79 -5.98
N ALA A 200 -2.12 2.73 -6.93
CA ALA A 200 -2.87 3.98 -6.88
C ALA A 200 -4.40 3.76 -7.03
N LEU A 201 -4.82 2.83 -7.90
CA LEU A 201 -6.24 2.51 -8.10
C LEU A 201 -6.90 1.84 -6.89
N LEU A 202 -6.14 1.11 -6.06
CA LEU A 202 -6.67 0.55 -4.80
C LEU A 202 -7.09 1.64 -3.80
N HIS A 203 -6.61 2.87 -4.00
CA HIS A 203 -6.94 4.04 -3.17
C HIS A 203 -7.97 4.97 -3.84
N ALA A 204 -8.53 4.60 -4.99
CA ALA A 204 -9.47 5.43 -5.75
C ALA A 204 -10.76 5.78 -4.99
N SER A 205 -11.09 5.04 -3.93
CA SER A 205 -12.24 5.31 -3.05
C SER A 205 -11.88 6.10 -1.79
N ASN A 206 -10.60 6.41 -1.57
CA ASN A 206 -10.18 7.09 -0.35
C ASN A 206 -10.69 8.54 -0.31
N PRO A 207 -11.04 9.07 0.88
CA PRO A 207 -11.45 10.46 1.01
C PRO A 207 -10.39 11.42 0.45
N GLY A 208 -10.79 12.38 -0.36
CA GLY A 208 -9.89 13.42 -0.89
C GLY A 208 -8.95 13.00 -2.02
N ILE A 209 -8.92 11.73 -2.45
CA ILE A 209 -8.08 11.27 -3.58
C ILE A 209 -8.34 12.05 -4.88
N TRP A 210 -9.58 12.46 -5.10
CA TRP A 210 -10.00 13.23 -6.29
C TRP A 210 -10.18 14.73 -6.00
N ALA A 211 -9.76 15.22 -4.84
CA ALA A 211 -9.86 16.65 -4.51
C ALA A 211 -8.98 17.52 -5.43
N SER A 212 -7.92 16.94 -6.01
CA SER A 212 -7.13 17.48 -7.10
C SER A 212 -6.37 16.33 -7.80
N PRO A 213 -5.64 16.58 -8.89
CA PRO A 213 -4.80 15.54 -9.51
C PRO A 213 -3.61 15.08 -8.63
N LEU A 214 -3.15 15.91 -7.68
CA LEU A 214 -1.91 15.66 -6.93
C LEU A 214 -1.94 14.40 -6.06
N PRO A 215 -2.98 14.10 -5.25
CA PRO A 215 -3.08 12.85 -4.50
C PRO A 215 -2.87 11.60 -5.35
N PHE A 216 -3.59 11.48 -6.47
CA PHE A 216 -3.47 10.32 -7.35
C PHE A 216 -2.09 10.24 -8.03
N ILE A 217 -1.54 11.37 -8.48
CA ILE A 217 -0.18 11.43 -9.02
C ILE A 217 0.84 10.98 -7.98
N ASN A 218 0.73 11.46 -6.74
CA ASN A 218 1.64 11.10 -5.67
C ASN A 218 1.52 9.63 -5.28
N LEU A 219 0.33 9.02 -5.31
CA LEU A 219 0.20 7.58 -5.13
C LEU A 219 0.84 6.79 -6.27
N CYS A 220 0.77 7.28 -7.52
CA CYS A 220 1.54 6.69 -8.62
C CYS A 220 3.05 6.84 -8.39
N LEU A 221 3.54 7.99 -7.90
CA LEU A 221 4.96 8.20 -7.60
C LEU A 221 5.44 7.34 -6.43
N ALA A 222 4.69 7.26 -5.33
CA ALA A 222 4.93 6.34 -4.23
C ALA A 222 4.90 4.89 -4.72
N GLY A 223 3.93 4.59 -5.58
CA GLY A 223 3.77 3.34 -6.32
C GLY A 223 5.07 2.88 -6.98
N LEU A 224 5.63 3.79 -7.79
CA LEU A 224 6.88 3.63 -8.53
C LEU A 224 8.10 3.53 -7.59
N LEU A 225 8.19 4.38 -6.57
CA LEU A 225 9.26 4.37 -5.58
C LEU A 225 9.37 3.00 -4.90
N LEU A 226 8.25 2.45 -4.44
CA LEU A 226 8.17 1.14 -3.79
C LEU A 226 8.49 0.00 -4.77
N ALA A 227 8.01 0.09 -6.02
CA ALA A 227 8.34 -0.88 -7.06
C ALA A 227 9.85 -0.90 -7.38
N LEU A 228 10.50 0.27 -7.42
CA LEU A 228 11.95 0.40 -7.57
C LEU A 228 12.71 -0.10 -6.33
N ALA A 229 12.22 0.17 -5.13
CA ALA A 229 12.81 -0.36 -3.90
C ALA A 229 12.81 -1.90 -3.90
N ARG A 230 11.73 -2.53 -4.38
CA ARG A 230 11.65 -3.98 -4.57
C ARG A 230 12.68 -4.50 -5.59
N GLU A 231 12.89 -3.75 -6.66
CA GLU A 231 13.80 -4.12 -7.74
C GLU A 231 15.29 -3.98 -7.35
N VAL A 232 15.64 -2.87 -6.70
CA VAL A 232 17.00 -2.57 -6.21
C VAL A 232 17.41 -3.56 -5.10
N SER A 233 16.53 -3.80 -4.12
CA SER A 233 16.83 -4.72 -3.02
C SER A 233 16.69 -6.20 -3.40
N GLY A 234 15.94 -6.51 -4.46
CA GLY A 234 15.56 -7.87 -4.80
C GLY A 234 14.69 -8.56 -3.74
N SER A 235 14.07 -7.80 -2.83
CA SER A 235 13.29 -8.31 -1.70
C SER A 235 12.14 -7.39 -1.30
N LEU A 236 11.12 -7.93 -0.62
CA LEU A 236 9.99 -7.17 -0.09
C LEU A 236 10.32 -6.37 1.18
N TRP A 237 11.40 -6.70 1.90
CA TRP A 237 11.69 -6.05 3.18
C TRP A 237 11.95 -4.55 3.06
N MET A 238 12.63 -4.11 1.98
CA MET A 238 12.88 -2.69 1.74
C MET A 238 11.60 -1.88 1.44
N PRO A 239 10.74 -2.25 0.48
CA PRO A 239 9.49 -1.53 0.28
C PRO A 239 8.56 -1.62 1.49
N ILE A 240 8.52 -2.74 2.22
CA ILE A 240 7.73 -2.83 3.47
C ILE A 240 8.21 -1.81 4.51
N GLY A 241 9.52 -1.73 4.75
CA GLY A 241 10.08 -0.75 5.69
C GLY A 241 9.82 0.69 5.26
N LEU A 242 9.99 0.98 3.97
CA LEU A 242 9.74 2.31 3.41
C LEU A 242 8.29 2.73 3.62
N HIS A 243 7.34 1.87 3.20
CA HIS A 243 5.91 2.11 3.32
C HIS A 243 5.50 2.29 4.80
N LEU A 244 5.95 1.39 5.67
CA LEU A 244 5.67 1.43 7.11
C LEU A 244 6.06 2.78 7.74
N PHE A 245 7.32 3.19 7.61
CA PHE A 245 7.76 4.44 8.25
C PHE A 245 7.24 5.68 7.56
N TRP A 246 6.96 5.62 6.25
CA TRP A 246 6.25 6.71 5.60
C TRP A 246 4.89 6.96 6.26
N ASN A 247 4.02 5.95 6.33
CA ASN A 247 2.68 6.12 6.90
C ASN A 247 2.69 6.39 8.41
N TYR A 248 3.51 5.64 9.16
CA TYR A 248 3.56 5.78 10.61
C TYR A 248 3.95 7.19 11.03
N PHE A 249 5.00 7.75 10.41
CA PHE A 249 5.43 9.10 10.73
C PHE A 249 4.48 10.17 10.16
N GLN A 250 3.93 9.97 8.95
CA GLN A 250 2.94 10.91 8.40
C GLN A 250 1.74 11.10 9.34
N GLY A 251 1.15 9.99 9.78
CA GLY A 251 -0.02 9.99 10.65
C GLY A 251 0.33 10.24 12.11
N TYR A 252 0.75 9.18 12.79
CA TYR A 252 0.89 9.17 14.25
C TYR A 252 1.89 10.18 14.80
N VAL A 253 2.92 10.55 14.03
CA VAL A 253 3.93 11.51 14.48
C VAL A 253 3.62 12.93 13.98
N TYR A 254 3.50 13.12 12.67
CA TYR A 254 3.44 14.45 12.06
C TYR A 254 2.07 15.10 12.03
N GLY A 255 0.98 14.38 12.28
CA GLY A 255 -0.33 15.00 12.37
C GLY A 255 -1.09 15.12 11.05
N PHE A 256 -0.58 14.52 9.97
CA PHE A 256 -1.31 14.48 8.70
C PHE A 256 -2.29 13.31 8.67
N LYS A 257 -3.32 13.44 7.83
CA LYS A 257 -4.09 12.28 7.38
C LYS A 257 -3.19 11.33 6.58
N VAL A 258 -3.49 10.03 6.58
CA VAL A 258 -2.77 9.03 5.78
C VAL A 258 -3.69 8.54 4.67
N SER A 259 -3.34 8.85 3.41
CA SER A 259 -4.20 8.59 2.25
C SER A 259 -5.65 9.08 2.45
N GLY A 260 -5.81 10.27 3.06
CA GLY A 260 -7.11 10.87 3.36
C GLY A 260 -7.84 10.36 4.62
N LEU A 261 -7.29 9.35 5.30
CA LEU A 261 -7.86 8.81 6.54
C LEU A 261 -7.33 9.56 7.76
N GLU A 262 -8.23 9.87 8.69
CA GLU A 262 -7.87 10.49 9.97
C GLU A 262 -7.10 9.49 10.84
N ILE A 263 -6.05 9.96 11.50
CA ILE A 263 -5.22 9.18 12.41
C ILE A 263 -5.17 9.91 13.76
N ASN A 264 -5.11 9.18 14.87
CA ASN A 264 -4.83 9.79 16.16
C ASN A 264 -3.34 10.14 16.24
N THR A 265 -3.02 11.42 16.36
CA THR A 265 -1.66 11.92 16.14
C THR A 265 -1.06 12.56 17.38
N TRP A 266 0.28 12.55 17.46
CA TRP A 266 1.03 13.23 18.51
C TRP A 266 1.14 14.74 18.25
N LEU A 267 1.53 15.15 17.04
CA LEU A 267 1.48 16.55 16.62
C LEU A 267 0.08 16.90 16.11
N GLN A 268 -0.40 18.08 16.51
CA GLN A 268 -1.62 18.67 15.97
C GLN A 268 -1.25 19.77 14.99
N LEU A 269 -1.78 19.67 13.77
CA LEU A 269 -1.50 20.59 12.68
C LEU A 269 -2.70 21.49 12.39
N ASP A 270 -2.42 22.76 12.11
CA ASP A 270 -3.36 23.69 11.47
C ASP A 270 -3.01 23.78 9.98
N ILE A 271 -3.99 23.53 9.12
CA ILE A 271 -3.84 23.76 7.68
C ILE A 271 -3.92 25.27 7.42
N LYS A 272 -2.84 25.87 6.92
CA LYS A 272 -2.76 27.33 6.68
C LYS A 272 -2.65 27.67 5.20
N GLY A 273 -1.79 26.95 4.47
CA GLY A 273 -1.52 27.21 3.07
C GLY A 273 -2.53 26.55 2.13
N PRO A 274 -2.46 26.88 0.83
CA PRO A 274 -3.32 26.29 -0.20
C PRO A 274 -3.13 24.76 -0.29
N ALA A 275 -4.14 24.05 -0.76
CA ALA A 275 -4.16 22.58 -0.78
C ALA A 275 -2.98 21.95 -1.54
N PHE A 276 -2.48 22.58 -2.61
CA PHE A 276 -1.30 22.06 -3.33
C PHE A 276 -0.02 22.11 -2.47
N LEU A 277 0.02 22.95 -1.44
CA LEU A 277 1.17 23.07 -0.53
C LEU A 277 0.95 22.24 0.73
N SER A 278 -0.20 22.38 1.37
CA SER A 278 -0.53 21.66 2.62
C SER A 278 -0.87 20.19 2.41
N GLY A 279 -1.25 19.82 1.19
CA GLY A 279 -1.80 18.51 0.85
C GLY A 279 -3.30 18.37 1.12
N GLY A 280 -3.94 19.42 1.66
CA GLY A 280 -5.38 19.51 1.83
C GLY A 280 -5.98 18.34 2.62
N THR A 281 -7.13 17.84 2.16
CA THR A 281 -7.87 16.76 2.83
C THR A 281 -7.25 15.38 2.65
N PHE A 282 -6.20 15.24 1.83
CA PHE A 282 -5.53 13.95 1.63
C PHE A 282 -4.35 13.73 2.60
N GLY A 283 -3.81 14.81 3.19
CA GLY A 283 -2.58 14.79 3.99
C GLY A 283 -1.35 15.14 3.15
N ALA A 284 -0.14 14.94 3.69
CA ALA A 284 1.11 15.33 3.01
C ALA A 284 1.20 14.80 1.57
N GLU A 285 0.66 13.61 1.32
CA GLU A 285 0.56 12.95 0.01
C GLU A 285 -0.30 13.69 -1.01
N GLY A 286 -1.06 14.72 -0.63
CA GLY A 286 -1.77 15.59 -1.57
C GLY A 286 -0.96 16.79 -2.07
N SER A 287 0.27 16.99 -1.56
CA SER A 287 1.05 18.20 -1.84
C SER A 287 2.00 18.05 -3.03
N LEU A 288 2.27 19.17 -3.71
CA LEU A 288 3.32 19.29 -4.71
C LEU A 288 4.72 19.09 -4.11
N VAL A 289 4.90 19.49 -2.85
CA VAL A 289 6.16 19.28 -2.11
C VAL A 289 6.48 17.79 -2.03
N THR A 290 5.49 16.97 -1.63
CA THR A 290 5.66 15.52 -1.59
C THR A 290 5.94 14.92 -2.96
N ALA A 291 5.35 15.45 -4.04
CA ALA A 291 5.66 15.02 -5.40
C ALA A 291 7.15 15.18 -5.73
N VAL A 292 7.73 16.35 -5.41
CA VAL A 292 9.16 16.63 -5.62
C VAL A 292 10.04 15.71 -4.79
N VAL A 293 9.67 15.48 -3.52
CA VAL A 293 10.41 14.57 -2.62
C VAL A 293 10.36 13.12 -3.12
N LEU A 294 9.20 12.65 -3.59
CA LEU A 294 9.05 11.31 -4.17
C LEU A 294 9.90 11.18 -5.45
N LEU A 295 9.91 12.17 -6.33
CA LEU A 295 10.76 12.18 -7.53
C LEU A 295 12.25 12.11 -7.17
N ALA A 296 12.69 12.83 -6.14
CA ALA A 296 14.07 12.73 -5.65
C ALA A 296 14.40 11.33 -5.11
N GLY A 297 13.48 10.72 -4.34
CA GLY A 297 13.61 9.33 -3.87
C GLY A 297 13.67 8.33 -5.03
N ILE A 298 12.83 8.52 -6.05
CA ILE A 298 12.82 7.70 -7.28
C ILE A 298 14.16 7.82 -7.99
N ALA A 299 14.68 9.04 -8.18
CA ALA A 299 15.97 9.28 -8.81
C ALA A 299 17.12 8.60 -8.03
N LEU A 300 17.11 8.69 -6.69
CA LEU A 300 18.08 8.03 -5.82
C LEU A 300 18.07 6.51 -5.99
N LEU A 301 16.89 5.87 -6.01
CA LEU A 301 16.78 4.43 -6.20
C LEU A 301 17.10 4.02 -7.64
N ALA A 302 16.68 4.80 -8.64
CA ALA A 302 16.97 4.55 -10.04
C ALA A 302 18.49 4.61 -10.32
N ALA A 303 19.23 5.52 -9.67
CA ALA A 303 20.69 5.58 -9.77
C ALA A 303 21.37 4.32 -9.18
N ARG A 304 20.72 3.66 -8.21
CA ARG A 304 21.18 2.38 -7.65
C ARG A 304 20.67 1.17 -8.43
N TYR A 305 19.76 1.35 -9.39
CA TYR A 305 19.18 0.26 -10.15
C TYR A 305 20.23 -0.31 -11.12
N PRO A 306 20.74 -1.53 -10.89
CA PRO A 306 21.83 -2.04 -11.71
C PRO A 306 21.31 -2.32 -13.12
N TYR A 307 21.90 -1.64 -14.11
CA TYR A 307 21.74 -1.82 -15.57
C TYR A 307 21.87 -3.30 -16.05
N ARG A 308 22.28 -4.22 -15.17
CA ARG A 308 22.57 -5.64 -15.45
C ARG A 308 21.36 -6.53 -15.76
N ARG A 309 20.11 -6.16 -15.40
CA ARG A 309 18.95 -7.05 -15.66
C ARG A 309 18.37 -6.98 -17.08
N VAL A 310 18.64 -5.91 -17.84
CA VAL A 310 18.14 -5.77 -19.22
C VAL A 310 18.85 -6.75 -20.19
N ARG A 311 20.08 -7.18 -19.87
CA ARG A 311 20.87 -8.11 -20.70
C ARG A 311 20.76 -9.58 -20.31
N ALA A 312 20.29 -9.90 -19.11
CA ALA A 312 20.22 -11.29 -18.62
C ALA A 312 19.05 -12.10 -19.21
N GLY A 313 18.07 -11.44 -19.85
CA GLY A 313 17.03 -12.10 -20.65
C GLY A 313 17.38 -12.24 -22.14
N ALA A 314 18.60 -11.88 -22.53
CA ALA A 314 19.11 -11.92 -23.91
C ALA A 314 20.22 -12.97 -24.10
N ARG A 315 20.28 -13.99 -23.25
CA ARG A 315 21.18 -15.15 -23.38
C ARG A 315 20.41 -16.44 -23.17
#